data_AF-A0A7Y2DW86-F1
#
_entry.id   AF-A0A7Y2DW86-F1
#
_cell.length_a   1.000
_cell.length_b   1.000
_cell.length_c   1.000
_cell.angle_alpha   90.00
_cell.angle_beta   90.00
_cell.angle_gamma   90.00
#
_symmetry.space_group_name_H-M   'P 1'
#
loop_
_entity.id
_entity.type
_entity.pdbx_description
1 polymer ?
#
loop_
_entity_poly.entity_id
_entity_poly.type
_entity_poly.pdbx_seq_one_letter_code
_entity_poly.pdbx_strand_id
1 'polypeptide(L)'
;MIRNALICVTILFLSATSNHARANRCDAAEEFSRAAKKLDKTKQESLNVLANVFKSGAKGQTAQCVDALFVSFRTFYYESLRRNEIPATVQDVDKVNSKLKQVGWKLHQSEGDYYVGEDGSWLLKEFGKYLSPSWLGYLTRREIEIEEGLFEDAALMISWEDLRERTTFWESFRSKNPEFPLIKEISVDISMYVKIMLTGIDNTSVESDSILKKEVRAVYERFLTQNKDSRYHTVVKGYYEILKKNGFRLNSESARFLKRNKIGSMFDNQPPGNLQ
;
A
#
# COMPACT_ATOMS: atom_id res chain seq x y z
N MET A 1 49.92 0.35 63.89
CA MET A 1 49.15 1.61 63.87
C MET A 1 48.06 1.51 62.82
N ILE A 2 46.82 1.70 63.26
CA ILE A 2 45.62 2.13 62.50
C ILE A 2 45.06 1.14 61.44
N ARG A 3 43.97 0.48 61.87
CA ARG A 3 42.89 -0.11 61.05
C ARG A 3 42.39 0.91 60.02
N ASN A 4 42.05 0.48 58.80
CA ASN A 4 41.02 1.19 58.03
C ASN A 4 40.06 0.26 57.30
N ALA A 5 38.80 0.68 57.34
CA ALA A 5 37.55 -0.03 57.11
C ALA A 5 37.35 -0.53 55.68
N LEU A 6 36.74 -1.71 55.59
CA LEU A 6 36.06 -2.24 54.41
C LEU A 6 34.73 -1.48 54.26
N ILE A 7 34.57 -0.64 53.23
CA ILE A 7 33.29 -0.03 52.87
C ILE A 7 32.62 -0.94 51.85
N CYS A 8 31.59 -1.65 52.30
CA CYS A 8 30.68 -2.43 51.46
C CYS A 8 29.68 -1.46 50.83
N VAL A 9 29.85 -1.14 49.54
CA VAL A 9 28.86 -0.37 48.77
C VAL A 9 27.87 -1.36 48.17
N THR A 10 26.78 -1.59 48.89
CA THR A 10 25.62 -2.31 48.37
C THR A 10 24.91 -1.39 47.38
N ILE A 11 25.20 -1.53 46.08
CA ILE A 11 24.40 -0.90 45.03
C ILE A 11 23.06 -1.63 44.98
N LEU A 12 22.05 -1.01 45.58
CA LEU A 12 20.64 -1.31 45.34
C LEU A 12 20.35 -1.07 43.84
N PHE A 13 20.34 -2.15 43.06
CA PHE A 13 19.65 -2.16 41.77
C PHE A 13 18.15 -2.07 42.05
N LEU A 14 17.65 -0.85 42.25
CA LEU A 14 16.22 -0.58 42.14
C LEU A 14 15.80 -0.86 40.70
N SER A 15 14.90 -1.82 40.56
CA SER A 15 14.26 -2.27 39.33
C SER A 15 13.63 -1.11 38.56
N ALA A 16 14.37 -0.51 37.63
CA ALA A 16 13.85 0.44 36.65
C ALA A 16 13.41 -0.23 35.32
N THR A 17 13.35 -1.56 35.27
CA THR A 17 13.04 -2.31 34.05
C THR A 17 11.57 -2.74 33.92
N SER A 18 10.74 -2.57 34.96
CA SER A 18 9.32 -2.99 34.91
C SER A 18 8.35 -1.89 34.44
N ASN A 19 8.64 -0.61 34.71
CA ASN A 19 7.74 0.50 34.34
C ASN A 19 7.89 0.95 32.88
N HIS A 20 9.09 0.85 32.28
CA HIS A 20 9.27 1.13 30.85
C HIS A 20 8.73 0.01 29.95
N ALA A 21 8.74 -1.24 30.41
CA ALA A 21 8.16 -2.36 29.66
C ALA A 21 6.61 -2.34 29.63
N ARG A 22 5.98 -1.71 30.63
CA ARG A 22 4.51 -1.58 30.72
C ARG A 22 3.94 -0.46 29.85
N ALA A 23 4.74 0.58 29.56
CA ALA A 23 4.33 1.71 28.72
C ALA A 23 4.12 1.35 27.23
N ASN A 24 4.57 0.18 26.79
CA ASN A 24 4.50 -0.29 25.40
C ASN A 24 3.60 -1.53 25.19
N ARG A 25 2.87 -2.00 26.20
CA ARG A 25 1.90 -3.09 26.00
C ARG A 25 0.53 -2.51 25.65
N CYS A 26 0.10 -2.80 24.42
CA CYS A 26 -1.27 -2.59 23.98
C CYS A 26 -2.11 -3.77 24.45
N ASP A 27 -2.59 -3.76 25.69
CA ASP A 27 -3.40 -4.87 26.24
C ASP A 27 -4.68 -5.12 25.40
N ALA A 28 -5.20 -4.05 24.77
CA ALA A 28 -6.29 -4.13 23.79
C ALA A 28 -5.95 -5.03 22.59
N ALA A 29 -4.67 -5.15 22.19
CA ALA A 29 -4.25 -5.99 21.07
C ALA A 29 -4.39 -7.49 21.38
N GLU A 30 -4.19 -7.90 22.63
CA GLU A 30 -4.40 -9.30 23.02
C GLU A 30 -5.88 -9.67 23.00
N GLU A 31 -6.75 -8.78 23.49
CA GLU A 31 -8.20 -8.96 23.42
C GLU A 31 -8.69 -8.99 21.98
N PHE A 32 -8.23 -8.04 21.15
CA PHE A 32 -8.52 -7.99 19.74
C PHE A 32 -8.12 -9.30 19.03
N SER A 33 -6.90 -9.78 19.27
CA SER A 33 -6.41 -11.04 18.70
C SER A 33 -7.25 -12.24 19.14
N ARG A 34 -7.63 -12.31 20.42
CA ARG A 34 -8.51 -13.35 20.96
C ARG A 34 -9.90 -13.32 20.32
N ALA A 35 -10.46 -12.13 20.09
CA ALA A 35 -11.75 -11.99 19.40
C ALA A 35 -11.63 -12.43 17.93
N ALA A 36 -10.64 -11.93 17.19
CA ALA A 36 -10.42 -12.25 15.78
C ALA A 36 -10.27 -13.76 15.54
N LYS A 37 -9.59 -14.50 16.43
CA LYS A 37 -9.41 -15.96 16.33
C LYS A 37 -10.71 -16.77 16.42
N LYS A 38 -11.75 -16.22 17.06
CA LYS A 38 -13.05 -16.88 17.23
C LYS A 38 -14.01 -16.61 16.07
N LEU A 39 -13.68 -15.65 15.21
CA LEU A 39 -14.53 -15.19 14.12
C LEU A 39 -14.24 -15.94 12.82
N ASP A 40 -15.30 -16.18 12.06
CA ASP A 40 -15.24 -16.84 10.76
C ASP A 40 -15.02 -15.80 9.66
N LYS A 41 -13.87 -15.88 8.97
CA LYS A 41 -13.49 -14.94 7.89
C LYS A 41 -14.36 -15.07 6.64
N THR A 42 -15.16 -16.13 6.52
CA THR A 42 -16.13 -16.31 5.42
C THR A 42 -17.47 -15.60 5.69
N LYS A 43 -17.65 -15.03 6.88
CA LYS A 43 -18.87 -14.32 7.28
C LYS A 43 -18.61 -12.81 7.36
N GLN A 44 -19.37 -12.04 6.59
CA GLN A 44 -19.30 -10.57 6.58
C GLN A 44 -19.58 -9.98 7.97
N GLU A 45 -20.48 -10.58 8.74
CA GLU A 45 -20.85 -10.13 10.08
C GLU A 45 -19.65 -10.13 11.05
N SER A 46 -18.64 -10.99 10.81
CA SER A 46 -17.39 -11.01 11.58
C SER A 46 -16.65 -9.67 11.51
N LEU A 47 -16.71 -8.97 10.38
CA LEU A 47 -16.04 -7.67 10.21
C LEU A 47 -16.71 -6.59 11.07
N ASN A 48 -18.05 -6.59 11.12
CA ASN A 48 -18.79 -5.67 11.98
C ASN A 48 -18.51 -5.92 13.47
N VAL A 49 -18.47 -7.18 13.88
CA VAL A 49 -18.09 -7.55 15.25
C VAL A 49 -16.67 -7.04 15.55
N LEU A 50 -15.72 -7.32 14.66
CA LEU A 50 -14.33 -6.97 14.88
C LEU A 50 -14.08 -5.45 14.84
N ALA A 51 -14.82 -4.70 14.01
CA ALA A 51 -14.79 -3.24 13.99
C ALA A 51 -15.29 -2.65 15.33
N ASN A 52 -16.30 -3.26 15.95
CA ASN A 52 -16.78 -2.84 17.27
C ASN A 52 -15.76 -3.16 18.38
N VAL A 53 -15.08 -4.31 18.29
CA VAL A 53 -13.96 -4.67 19.18
C VAL A 53 -12.82 -3.66 19.03
N PHE A 54 -12.46 -3.28 17.79
CA PHE A 54 -11.49 -2.22 17.53
C PHE A 54 -11.91 -0.90 18.22
N LYS A 55 -13.13 -0.42 17.94
CA LYS A 55 -13.62 0.88 18.46
C LYS A 55 -13.66 0.91 19.99
N SER A 56 -13.93 -0.23 20.61
CA SER A 56 -13.93 -0.37 22.07
C SER A 56 -12.49 -0.40 22.61
N GLY A 57 -11.63 -1.21 22.00
CA GLY A 57 -10.22 -1.34 22.36
C GLY A 57 -9.39 -0.07 22.12
N ALA A 58 -9.78 0.80 21.18
CA ALA A 58 -9.08 2.05 20.89
C ALA A 58 -9.31 3.15 21.94
N LYS A 59 -10.36 3.06 22.77
CA LYS A 59 -10.70 4.12 23.74
C LYS A 59 -9.60 4.25 24.79
N GLY A 60 -9.09 5.48 24.95
CA GLY A 60 -8.09 5.80 25.96
C GLY A 60 -6.70 5.20 25.70
N GLN A 61 -6.47 4.60 24.52
CA GLN A 61 -5.18 4.05 24.14
C GLN A 61 -4.29 5.09 23.45
N THR A 62 -3.00 4.80 23.40
CA THR A 62 -2.04 5.61 22.63
C THR A 62 -2.25 5.42 21.12
N ALA A 63 -1.90 6.43 20.31
CA ALA A 63 -1.99 6.33 18.84
C ALA A 63 -1.25 5.10 18.29
N GLN A 64 -0.08 4.76 18.86
CA GLN A 64 0.67 3.57 18.46
C GLN A 64 -0.09 2.26 18.73
N CYS A 65 -0.78 2.15 19.87
CA CYS A 65 -1.62 0.99 20.18
C CYS A 65 -2.83 0.92 19.23
N VAL A 66 -3.48 2.05 18.97
CA VAL A 66 -4.61 2.12 18.03
C VAL A 66 -4.20 1.74 16.61
N ASP A 67 -3.04 2.20 16.14
CA ASP A 67 -2.50 1.83 14.83
C ASP A 67 -2.18 0.33 14.75
N ALA A 68 -1.64 -0.26 15.82
CA ALA A 68 -1.37 -1.71 15.88
C ALA A 68 -2.67 -2.55 15.87
N LEU A 69 -3.72 -2.07 16.55
CA LEU A 69 -5.06 -2.65 16.44
C LEU A 69 -5.57 -2.56 15.00
N PHE A 70 -5.33 -1.45 14.32
CA PHE A 70 -5.80 -1.25 12.95
C PHE A 70 -5.07 -2.15 11.96
N VAL A 71 -3.76 -2.35 12.11
CA VAL A 71 -3.01 -3.35 11.34
C VAL A 71 -3.63 -4.75 11.49
N SER A 72 -4.00 -5.12 12.72
CA SER A 72 -4.62 -6.42 13.01
C SER A 72 -6.01 -6.53 12.38
N PHE A 73 -6.82 -5.46 12.46
CA PHE A 73 -8.12 -5.38 11.79
C PHE A 73 -7.97 -5.49 10.27
N ARG A 74 -7.09 -4.69 9.67
CA ARG A 74 -6.80 -4.68 8.24
C ARG A 74 -6.40 -6.07 7.75
N THR A 75 -5.56 -6.77 8.50
CA THR A 75 -5.16 -8.14 8.17
C THR A 75 -6.38 -9.07 8.09
N PHE A 76 -7.24 -9.05 9.12
CA PHE A 76 -8.48 -9.83 9.11
C PHE A 76 -9.42 -9.42 7.97
N TYR A 77 -9.51 -8.12 7.69
CA TYR A 77 -10.34 -7.55 6.64
C TYR A 77 -9.97 -8.07 5.25
N TYR A 78 -8.70 -7.97 4.83
CA TYR A 78 -8.29 -8.45 3.51
C TYR A 78 -8.24 -9.98 3.42
N GLU A 79 -7.98 -10.69 4.52
CA GLU A 79 -8.13 -12.14 4.55
C GLU A 79 -9.59 -12.58 4.38
N SER A 80 -10.53 -11.80 4.92
CA SER A 80 -11.96 -12.05 4.75
C SER A 80 -12.37 -11.73 3.32
N LEU A 81 -11.94 -10.60 2.75
CA LEU A 81 -12.24 -10.20 1.37
C LEU A 81 -11.84 -11.32 0.39
N ARG A 82 -10.62 -11.84 0.50
CA ARG A 82 -10.11 -12.93 -0.36
C ARG A 82 -10.86 -14.26 -0.22
N ARG A 83 -11.57 -14.48 0.89
CA ARG A 83 -12.34 -15.71 1.15
C ARG A 83 -13.82 -15.59 0.78
N ASN A 84 -14.31 -14.36 0.55
CA ASN A 84 -15.69 -14.08 0.23
C ASN A 84 -15.83 -13.91 -1.28
N GLU A 85 -15.78 -15.02 -2.00
CA GLU A 85 -16.12 -15.07 -3.42
C GLU A 85 -17.63 -14.94 -3.60
N ILE A 86 -18.05 -14.26 -4.68
CA ILE A 86 -19.46 -14.15 -5.05
C ILE A 86 -19.78 -15.20 -6.12
N PRO A 87 -21.00 -15.76 -6.13
CA PRO A 87 -21.42 -16.66 -7.21
C PRO A 87 -21.22 -16.03 -8.59
N ALA A 88 -20.83 -16.84 -9.58
CA ALA A 88 -20.59 -16.40 -10.97
C ALA A 88 -21.80 -15.67 -11.61
N THR A 89 -23.01 -15.84 -11.06
CA THR A 89 -24.20 -15.09 -11.48
C THR A 89 -24.77 -14.28 -10.33
N VAL A 90 -24.83 -12.96 -10.51
CA VAL A 90 -25.46 -12.02 -9.58
C VAL A 90 -26.81 -11.61 -10.16
N GLN A 91 -27.90 -12.16 -9.59
CA GLN A 91 -29.27 -11.87 -10.06
C GLN A 91 -29.75 -10.48 -9.66
N ASP A 92 -29.27 -9.95 -8.55
CA ASP A 92 -29.68 -8.66 -7.99
C ASP A 92 -28.43 -7.91 -7.48
N VAL A 93 -27.82 -7.15 -8.39
CA VAL A 93 -26.58 -6.40 -8.15
C VAL A 93 -26.75 -5.40 -7.02
N ASP A 94 -27.87 -4.67 -6.99
CA ASP A 94 -28.11 -3.62 -6.01
C ASP A 94 -28.25 -4.20 -4.61
N LYS A 95 -28.95 -5.32 -4.45
CA LYS A 95 -29.07 -6.02 -3.17
C LYS A 95 -27.73 -6.55 -2.68
N VAL A 96 -26.93 -7.16 -3.57
CA VAL A 96 -25.59 -7.66 -3.23
C VAL A 96 -24.68 -6.51 -2.82
N ASN A 97 -24.62 -5.44 -3.62
CA ASN A 97 -23.78 -4.28 -3.34
C ASN A 97 -24.20 -3.58 -2.03
N SER A 98 -25.50 -3.50 -1.75
CA SER A 98 -26.01 -2.95 -0.48
C SER A 98 -25.56 -3.75 0.75
N LYS A 99 -25.42 -5.07 0.62
CA LYS A 99 -24.88 -5.92 1.69
C LYS A 99 -23.37 -5.73 1.85
N LEU A 100 -22.63 -5.75 0.74
CA LEU A 100 -21.17 -5.58 0.72
C LEU A 100 -20.73 -4.23 1.32
N LYS A 101 -21.43 -3.15 1.00
CA LYS A 101 -21.12 -1.80 1.50
C LYS A 101 -21.15 -1.70 3.02
N GLN A 102 -21.90 -2.56 3.72
CA GLN A 102 -21.94 -2.57 5.19
C GLN A 102 -20.59 -2.89 5.82
N VAL A 103 -19.76 -3.64 5.10
CA VAL A 103 -18.42 -4.04 5.52
C VAL A 103 -17.35 -3.42 4.63
N GLY A 104 -17.67 -2.34 3.92
CA GLY A 104 -16.71 -1.63 3.09
C GLY A 104 -16.25 -2.40 1.87
N TRP A 105 -17.10 -3.26 1.31
CA TRP A 105 -16.83 -3.94 0.06
C TRP A 105 -17.76 -3.42 -1.03
N LYS A 106 -17.35 -3.58 -2.28
CA LYS A 106 -18.12 -3.20 -3.46
C LYS A 106 -18.05 -4.32 -4.49
N LEU A 107 -19.15 -4.48 -5.23
CA LEU A 107 -19.14 -5.33 -6.42
C LEU A 107 -18.50 -4.53 -7.56
N HIS A 108 -17.43 -5.08 -8.12
CA HIS A 108 -16.77 -4.57 -9.31
C HIS A 108 -17.06 -5.51 -10.48
N GLN A 109 -16.94 -5.01 -11.69
CA GLN A 109 -17.12 -5.79 -12.91
C GLN A 109 -15.91 -5.60 -13.80
N SER A 110 -15.38 -6.68 -14.33
CA SER A 110 -14.35 -6.66 -15.39
C SER A 110 -14.62 -7.82 -16.35
N GLU A 111 -14.44 -7.59 -17.65
CA GLU A 111 -14.69 -8.58 -18.71
C GLU A 111 -16.09 -9.25 -18.68
N GLY A 112 -17.07 -8.59 -18.08
CA GLY A 112 -18.42 -9.12 -17.91
C GLY A 112 -18.65 -9.93 -16.63
N ASP A 113 -17.58 -10.31 -15.92
CA ASP A 113 -17.64 -11.04 -14.65
C ASP A 113 -17.61 -10.09 -13.45
N TYR A 114 -18.32 -10.46 -12.39
CA TYR A 114 -18.34 -9.72 -11.14
C TYR A 114 -17.32 -10.26 -10.14
N TYR A 115 -16.66 -9.36 -9.41
CA TYR A 115 -15.80 -9.69 -8.29
C TYR A 115 -16.02 -8.75 -7.10
N VAL A 116 -15.61 -9.18 -5.91
CA VAL A 116 -15.63 -8.34 -4.71
C VAL A 116 -14.29 -7.65 -4.57
N GLY A 117 -14.35 -6.34 -4.37
CA GLY A 117 -13.19 -5.52 -4.04
C GLY A 117 -13.50 -4.61 -2.87
N GLU A 118 -12.49 -3.85 -2.48
CA GLU A 118 -12.62 -2.85 -1.42
C GLU A 118 -13.49 -1.67 -1.90
N ASP A 119 -14.31 -1.12 -1.00
CA ASP A 119 -14.79 0.26 -1.07
C ASP A 119 -13.74 1.13 -0.37
N GLY A 120 -12.91 1.81 -1.16
CA GLY A 120 -11.74 2.55 -0.67
C GLY A 120 -12.07 3.62 0.37
N SER A 121 -13.32 4.04 0.47
CA SER A 121 -13.75 5.07 1.42
C SER A 121 -14.07 4.52 2.81
N TRP A 122 -14.40 3.24 2.93
CA TRP A 122 -14.99 2.70 4.16
C TRP A 122 -13.99 2.63 5.30
N LEU A 123 -12.76 2.15 5.05
CA LEU A 123 -11.72 2.12 6.09
C LEU A 123 -11.41 3.52 6.62
N LEU A 124 -11.35 4.52 5.73
CA LEU A 124 -11.14 5.91 6.12
C LEU A 124 -12.30 6.43 6.98
N LYS A 125 -13.55 6.21 6.57
CA LYS A 125 -14.76 6.67 7.29
C LYS A 125 -14.89 6.02 8.67
N GLU A 126 -14.67 4.71 8.74
CA GLU A 126 -14.90 3.94 9.96
C GLU A 126 -13.78 4.11 11.00
N PHE A 127 -12.53 4.22 10.53
CA PHE A 127 -11.36 4.17 11.40
C PHE A 127 -10.56 5.47 11.44
N GLY A 128 -10.62 6.31 10.41
CA GLY A 128 -9.73 7.45 10.21
C GLY A 128 -9.62 8.40 11.41
N LYS A 129 -10.74 8.66 12.11
CA LYS A 129 -10.76 9.54 13.29
C LYS A 129 -9.99 9.01 14.51
N TYR A 130 -9.64 7.72 14.53
CA TYR A 130 -8.90 7.09 15.63
C TYR A 130 -7.40 6.93 15.30
N LEU A 131 -7.03 7.01 14.02
CA LEU A 131 -5.71 6.64 13.54
C LEU A 131 -4.73 7.81 13.59
N SER A 132 -3.43 7.48 13.58
CA SER A 132 -2.38 8.48 13.46
C SER A 132 -2.43 9.25 12.13
N PRO A 133 -1.80 10.44 12.06
CA PRO A 133 -1.71 11.21 10.81
C PRO A 133 -1.12 10.44 9.64
N SER A 134 -0.17 9.52 9.88
CA SER A 134 0.41 8.68 8.83
C SER A 134 -0.61 7.71 8.22
N TRP A 135 -1.45 7.09 9.05
CA TRP A 135 -2.53 6.23 8.55
C TRP A 135 -3.63 7.02 7.87
N LEU A 136 -3.96 8.21 8.39
CA LEU A 136 -4.92 9.09 7.74
C LEU A 136 -4.44 9.45 6.32
N GLY A 137 -3.19 9.90 6.17
CA GLY A 137 -2.61 10.19 4.86
C GLY A 137 -2.55 8.98 3.93
N TYR A 138 -2.27 7.79 4.46
CA TYR A 138 -2.29 6.54 3.70
C TYR A 138 -3.70 6.22 3.19
N LEU A 139 -4.71 6.22 4.07
CA LEU A 139 -6.09 5.85 3.71
C LEU A 139 -6.74 6.88 2.78
N THR A 140 -6.47 8.18 2.98
CA THR A 140 -6.94 9.22 2.06
C THR A 140 -6.36 9.03 0.65
N ARG A 141 -5.09 8.66 0.52
CA ARG A 141 -4.54 8.36 -0.81
C ARG A 141 -5.14 7.09 -1.39
N ARG A 142 -5.25 6.03 -0.59
CA ARG A 142 -5.79 4.73 -1.02
C ARG A 142 -7.24 4.85 -1.49
N GLU A 143 -8.07 5.64 -0.83
CA GLU A 143 -9.45 5.91 -1.27
C GLU A 143 -9.48 6.40 -2.72
N ILE A 144 -8.66 7.41 -3.04
CA ILE A 144 -8.57 7.99 -4.39
C ILE A 144 -8.06 6.94 -5.39
N GLU A 145 -6.97 6.23 -5.05
CA GLU A 145 -6.35 5.27 -5.98
C GLU A 145 -7.21 4.04 -6.25
N ILE A 146 -8.03 3.61 -5.28
CA ILE A 146 -9.00 2.51 -5.45
C ILE A 146 -10.14 2.93 -6.38
N GLU A 147 -10.66 4.15 -6.22
CA GLU A 147 -11.76 4.65 -7.07
C GLU A 147 -11.29 4.93 -8.51
N GLU A 148 -10.10 5.48 -8.68
CA GLU A 148 -9.51 5.72 -10.00
C GLU A 148 -9.06 4.42 -10.71
N GLY A 149 -8.76 3.36 -9.94
CA GLY A 149 -8.09 2.16 -10.45
C GLY A 149 -6.65 2.44 -10.87
N LEU A 150 -5.98 1.44 -11.47
CA LEU A 150 -4.64 1.60 -12.04
C LEU A 150 -4.60 1.05 -13.46
N PHE A 151 -4.99 -0.21 -13.64
CA PHE A 151 -5.12 -0.83 -14.94
C PHE A 151 -6.27 -1.85 -14.94
N GLU A 152 -6.89 -2.04 -16.09
CA GLU A 152 -7.91 -3.05 -16.37
C GLU A 152 -7.63 -3.66 -17.74
N ASP A 153 -7.71 -4.99 -17.88
CA ASP A 153 -7.30 -5.74 -19.08
C ASP A 153 -5.98 -5.19 -19.65
N ALA A 154 -4.93 -5.15 -18.82
CA ALA A 154 -3.61 -4.63 -19.19
C ALA A 154 -3.56 -3.19 -19.75
N ALA A 155 -4.62 -2.40 -19.63
CA ALA A 155 -4.71 -1.02 -20.10
C ALA A 155 -4.66 -0.07 -18.89
N LEU A 156 -3.85 0.98 -18.98
CA LEU A 156 -3.71 1.96 -17.91
C LEU A 156 -5.00 2.79 -17.83
N MET A 157 -5.66 2.78 -16.67
CA MET A 157 -6.90 3.52 -16.44
C MET A 157 -6.67 5.01 -16.14
N ILE A 158 -5.43 5.35 -15.78
CA ILE A 158 -5.00 6.70 -15.44
C ILE A 158 -4.03 7.25 -16.49
N SER A 159 -3.76 8.56 -16.46
CA SER A 159 -2.74 9.11 -17.34
C SER A 159 -1.32 8.72 -16.89
N TRP A 160 -0.35 8.82 -17.80
CA TRP A 160 1.06 8.70 -17.45
C TRP A 160 1.52 9.73 -16.42
N GLU A 161 0.88 10.90 -16.39
CA GLU A 161 1.16 11.94 -15.39
C GLU A 161 0.65 11.53 -14.01
N ASP A 162 -0.57 11.00 -13.91
CA ASP A 162 -1.12 10.50 -12.65
C ASP A 162 -0.26 9.36 -12.09
N LEU A 163 0.27 8.48 -12.96
CA LEU A 163 1.21 7.43 -12.56
C LEU A 163 2.52 8.00 -11.97
N ARG A 164 3.04 9.08 -12.56
CA ARG A 164 4.19 9.82 -12.05
C ARG A 164 3.89 10.43 -10.68
N GLU A 165 2.72 11.05 -10.53
CA GLU A 165 2.29 11.68 -9.29
C GLU A 165 2.06 10.64 -8.18
N ARG A 166 1.44 9.50 -8.48
CA ARG A 166 1.34 8.34 -7.57
C ARG A 166 2.71 7.87 -7.10
N THR A 167 3.64 7.68 -8.03
CA THR A 167 5.03 7.29 -7.70
C THR A 167 5.66 8.30 -6.75
N THR A 168 5.52 9.59 -7.06
CA THR A 168 6.08 10.71 -6.28
C THR A 168 5.51 10.77 -4.88
N PHE A 169 4.18 10.67 -4.77
CA PHE A 169 3.46 10.69 -3.51
C PHE A 169 3.98 9.58 -2.60
N TRP A 170 4.03 8.34 -3.09
CA TRP A 170 4.43 7.20 -2.28
C TRP A 170 5.91 7.22 -1.90
N GLU A 171 6.79 7.74 -2.76
CA GLU A 171 8.19 7.97 -2.36
C GLU A 171 8.31 9.01 -1.25
N SER A 172 7.57 10.12 -1.34
CA SER A 172 7.55 11.14 -0.29
C SER A 172 6.96 10.61 1.01
N PHE A 173 5.84 9.87 0.92
CA PHE A 173 5.19 9.25 2.06
C PHE A 173 6.15 8.30 2.77
N ARG A 174 6.83 7.42 2.03
CA ARG A 174 7.83 6.50 2.60
C ARG A 174 8.97 7.23 3.29
N SER A 175 9.48 8.29 2.67
CA SER A 175 10.57 9.08 3.26
C SER A 175 10.17 9.77 4.56
N LYS A 176 8.90 10.20 4.68
CA LYS A 176 8.36 10.86 5.87
C LYS A 176 7.93 9.87 6.96
N ASN A 177 7.60 8.64 6.59
CA ASN A 177 7.07 7.61 7.48
C ASN A 177 7.86 6.29 7.36
N PRO A 178 9.17 6.26 7.69
CA PRO A 178 10.02 5.09 7.47
C PRO A 178 9.59 3.84 8.26
N GLU A 179 8.96 4.04 9.42
CA GLU A 179 8.46 2.97 10.31
C GLU A 179 6.98 2.62 10.03
N PHE A 180 6.40 3.10 8.93
CA PHE A 180 4.99 2.80 8.62
C PHE A 180 4.79 1.28 8.44
N PRO A 181 3.76 0.66 9.03
CA PRO A 181 3.62 -0.80 9.02
C PRO A 181 3.56 -1.44 7.62
N LEU A 182 3.10 -0.70 6.61
CA LEU A 182 2.95 -1.19 5.23
C LEU A 182 4.05 -0.71 4.28
N ILE A 183 5.20 -0.27 4.80
CA ILE A 183 6.27 0.32 3.98
C ILE A 183 6.81 -0.60 2.88
N LYS A 184 6.72 -1.92 3.11
CA LYS A 184 7.09 -2.95 2.13
C LYS A 184 6.07 -3.02 0.98
N GLU A 185 4.78 -2.98 1.26
CA GLU A 185 3.70 -2.93 0.25
C GLU A 185 3.90 -1.68 -0.63
N ILE A 186 4.02 -0.51 0.01
CA ILE A 186 4.30 0.77 -0.68
C ILE A 186 5.56 0.69 -1.56
N SER A 187 6.60 -0.02 -1.11
CA SER A 187 7.84 -0.18 -1.89
C SER A 187 7.66 -1.03 -3.14
N VAL A 188 6.77 -2.03 -3.09
CA VAL A 188 6.36 -2.85 -4.24
C VAL A 188 5.56 -2.00 -5.21
N ASP A 189 4.59 -1.22 -4.73
CA ASP A 189 3.75 -0.36 -5.57
C ASP A 189 4.58 0.68 -6.34
N ILE A 190 5.48 1.39 -5.65
CA ILE A 190 6.38 2.34 -6.29
C ILE A 190 7.26 1.63 -7.35
N SER A 191 7.76 0.43 -7.05
CA SER A 191 8.53 -0.33 -8.04
C SER A 191 7.70 -0.71 -9.25
N MET A 192 6.43 -1.07 -9.05
CA MET A 192 5.50 -1.41 -10.12
C MET A 192 5.21 -0.18 -10.98
N TYR A 193 4.89 0.96 -10.37
CA TYR A 193 4.56 2.19 -11.08
C TYR A 193 5.71 2.67 -11.95
N VAL A 194 6.95 2.62 -11.43
CA VAL A 194 8.14 2.97 -12.22
C VAL A 194 8.37 1.99 -13.36
N LYS A 195 8.15 0.68 -13.17
CA LYS A 195 8.25 -0.29 -14.26
C LYS A 195 7.23 0.00 -15.34
N ILE A 196 5.96 0.18 -14.99
CA ILE A 196 4.88 0.55 -15.92
C ILE A 196 5.24 1.83 -16.67
N MET A 197 5.70 2.87 -15.97
CA MET A 197 6.12 4.14 -16.58
C MET A 197 7.27 3.96 -17.58
N LEU A 198 8.21 3.05 -17.33
CA LEU A 198 9.40 2.85 -18.17
C LEU A 198 9.23 1.83 -19.31
N THR A 199 8.36 0.83 -19.13
CA THR A 199 8.18 -0.28 -20.07
C THR A 199 6.84 -0.27 -20.77
N GLY A 200 5.84 0.38 -20.17
CA GLY A 200 4.44 0.17 -20.53
C GLY A 200 3.91 -1.18 -20.08
N ILE A 201 2.66 -1.42 -20.46
CA ILE A 201 1.90 -2.66 -20.29
C ILE A 201 1.21 -3.00 -21.63
N ASP A 202 0.64 -4.19 -21.75
CA ASP A 202 0.24 -4.77 -23.04
C ASP A 202 -0.70 -3.86 -23.85
N ASN A 203 -1.82 -3.47 -23.25
CA ASN A 203 -2.80 -2.58 -23.87
C ASN A 203 -2.47 -1.09 -23.65
N THR A 204 -1.30 -0.76 -23.11
CA THR A 204 -0.82 0.63 -22.95
C THR A 204 0.70 0.73 -23.10
N SER A 205 1.15 0.63 -24.35
CA SER A 205 2.56 0.78 -24.72
C SER A 205 3.08 2.21 -24.53
N VAL A 206 4.36 2.32 -24.15
CA VAL A 206 5.11 3.59 -24.11
C VAL A 206 5.56 4.09 -25.48
N GLU A 207 5.41 3.25 -26.52
CA GLU A 207 5.91 3.52 -27.87
C GLU A 207 4.86 3.28 -28.97
N SER A 208 5.16 3.81 -30.15
CA SER A 208 4.49 3.52 -31.43
C SER A 208 5.56 3.41 -32.50
N ASP A 209 5.58 2.31 -33.25
CA ASP A 209 6.62 1.99 -34.26
C ASP A 209 8.06 2.13 -33.72
N SER A 210 8.26 1.61 -32.51
CA SER A 210 9.51 1.70 -31.74
C SER A 210 9.97 3.11 -31.40
N ILE A 211 9.09 4.11 -31.49
CA ILE A 211 9.37 5.51 -31.11
C ILE A 211 8.62 5.82 -29.82
N LEU A 212 9.31 6.36 -28.81
CA LEU A 212 8.70 6.80 -27.56
C LEU A 212 7.60 7.83 -27.83
N LYS A 213 6.40 7.59 -27.29
CA LYS A 213 5.28 8.51 -27.45
C LYS A 213 5.56 9.85 -26.75
N LYS A 214 4.99 10.94 -27.29
CA LYS A 214 5.29 12.32 -26.84
C LYS A 214 4.86 12.56 -25.39
N GLU A 215 3.71 12.03 -25.00
CA GLU A 215 3.15 12.12 -23.66
C GLU A 215 4.03 11.40 -22.63
N VAL A 216 4.57 10.23 -22.97
CA VAL A 216 5.50 9.48 -22.10
C VAL A 216 6.82 10.22 -21.97
N ARG A 217 7.34 10.75 -23.09
CA ARG A 217 8.53 11.59 -23.10
C ARG A 217 8.38 12.80 -22.17
N ALA A 218 7.24 13.49 -22.23
CA ALA A 218 6.96 14.63 -21.38
C ALA A 218 6.95 14.25 -19.89
N VAL A 219 6.44 13.07 -19.55
CA VAL A 219 6.49 12.53 -18.18
C VAL A 219 7.92 12.26 -17.73
N TYR A 220 8.79 11.71 -18.58
CA TYR A 220 10.21 11.52 -18.23
C TYR A 220 10.91 12.87 -18.00
N GLU A 221 10.68 13.85 -18.86
CA GLU A 221 11.24 15.20 -18.71
C GLU A 221 10.76 15.87 -17.41
N ARG A 222 9.47 15.74 -17.06
CA ARG A 222 8.93 16.21 -15.78
C ARG A 222 9.52 15.46 -14.60
N PHE A 223 9.65 14.15 -14.68
CA PHE A 223 10.27 13.36 -13.62
C PHE A 223 11.72 13.80 -13.37
N LEU A 224 12.50 14.04 -14.43
CA LEU A 224 13.89 14.50 -14.30
C LEU A 224 14.02 15.92 -13.76
N THR A 225 13.00 16.76 -13.91
CA THR A 225 13.04 18.14 -13.41
C THR A 225 12.47 18.27 -12.00
N GLN A 226 11.44 17.50 -11.66
CA GLN A 226 10.68 17.64 -10.41
C GLN A 226 10.96 16.54 -9.38
N ASN A 227 11.43 15.36 -9.80
CA ASN A 227 11.67 14.20 -8.94
C ASN A 227 13.17 13.93 -8.73
N LYS A 228 13.94 14.97 -8.39
CA LYS A 228 15.40 14.89 -8.23
C LYS A 228 15.82 13.98 -7.07
N ASP A 229 15.01 13.92 -6.02
CA ASP A 229 15.27 13.11 -4.82
C ASP A 229 14.70 11.69 -4.94
N SER A 230 14.09 11.33 -6.06
CA SER A 230 13.59 9.98 -6.29
C SER A 230 14.74 8.98 -6.33
N ARG A 231 14.56 7.80 -5.71
CA ARG A 231 15.55 6.72 -5.81
C ARG A 231 15.73 6.20 -7.25
N TYR A 232 14.76 6.48 -8.12
CA TYR A 232 14.77 6.08 -9.52
C TYR A 232 15.31 7.17 -10.46
N HIS A 233 15.63 8.36 -9.95
CA HIS A 233 16.10 9.49 -10.76
C HIS A 233 17.25 9.10 -11.70
N THR A 234 18.29 8.44 -11.17
CA THR A 234 19.45 8.01 -11.96
C THR A 234 19.08 7.01 -13.06
N VAL A 235 18.14 6.09 -12.79
CA VAL A 235 17.70 5.09 -13.77
C VAL A 235 16.88 5.75 -14.87
N VAL A 236 15.91 6.60 -14.52
CA VAL A 236 15.10 7.36 -15.49
C VAL A 236 16.00 8.24 -16.36
N LYS A 237 17.00 8.90 -15.75
CA LYS A 237 17.95 9.77 -16.46
C LYS A 237 18.78 8.99 -17.47
N GLY A 238 19.39 7.88 -17.04
CA GLY A 238 20.20 7.04 -17.92
C GLY A 238 19.39 6.46 -19.08
N TYR A 239 18.16 6.04 -18.82
CA TYR A 239 17.25 5.54 -19.85
C TYR A 239 16.87 6.64 -20.85
N TYR A 240 16.48 7.81 -20.36
CA TYR A 240 16.12 8.97 -21.20
C TYR A 240 17.27 9.40 -22.12
N GLU A 241 18.51 9.45 -21.63
CA GLU A 241 19.67 9.83 -22.46
C GLU A 241 19.98 8.81 -23.55
N ILE A 242 19.82 7.51 -23.28
CA ILE A 242 19.96 6.45 -24.31
C ILE A 242 18.90 6.64 -25.40
N LEU A 243 17.65 6.87 -25.01
CA LEU A 243 16.57 7.12 -25.95
C LEU A 243 16.85 8.37 -26.78
N LYS A 244 17.22 9.48 -26.13
CA LYS A 244 17.53 10.76 -26.79
C LYS A 244 18.64 10.62 -27.83
N LYS A 245 19.73 9.91 -27.50
CA LYS A 245 20.85 9.63 -28.42
C LYS A 245 20.39 8.88 -29.68
N ASN A 246 19.39 8.03 -29.54
CA ASN A 246 18.86 7.18 -30.61
C ASN A 246 17.58 7.76 -31.25
N GLY A 247 17.37 9.07 -31.18
CA GLY A 247 16.20 9.73 -31.77
C GLY A 247 14.87 9.31 -31.13
N PHE A 248 14.90 8.99 -29.84
CA PHE A 248 13.81 8.43 -29.03
C PHE A 248 13.29 7.08 -29.51
N ARG A 249 14.09 6.33 -30.27
CA ARG A 249 13.76 4.96 -30.65
C ARG A 249 14.16 3.98 -29.55
N LEU A 250 13.23 3.11 -29.15
CA LEU A 250 13.53 1.98 -28.28
C LEU A 250 14.27 0.93 -29.12
N ASN A 251 15.29 0.32 -28.51
CA ASN A 251 16.15 -0.65 -29.19
C ASN A 251 16.81 -1.60 -28.17
N SER A 252 17.70 -2.46 -28.65
CA SER A 252 18.39 -3.43 -27.79
C SER A 252 19.26 -2.78 -26.71
N GLU A 253 19.76 -1.56 -26.90
CA GLU A 253 20.54 -0.84 -25.89
C GLU A 253 19.65 -0.37 -24.74
N SER A 254 18.51 0.26 -25.05
CA SER A 254 17.56 0.74 -24.05
C SER A 254 16.96 -0.42 -23.26
N ALA A 255 16.62 -1.53 -23.92
CA ALA A 255 16.15 -2.76 -23.27
C ALA A 255 17.21 -3.38 -22.34
N ARG A 256 18.47 -3.48 -22.79
CA ARG A 256 19.57 -3.99 -21.94
C ARG A 256 19.84 -3.07 -20.74
N PHE A 257 19.69 -1.76 -20.90
CA PHE A 257 19.84 -0.81 -19.80
C PHE A 257 18.81 -1.05 -18.69
N LEU A 258 17.53 -1.18 -19.04
CA LEU A 258 16.47 -1.49 -18.07
C LEU A 258 16.73 -2.80 -17.33
N LYS A 259 17.08 -3.88 -18.07
CA LYS A 259 17.42 -5.19 -17.49
C LYS A 259 18.57 -5.12 -16.48
N ARG A 260 19.66 -4.40 -16.80
CA ARG A 260 20.80 -4.22 -15.87
C ARG A 260 20.43 -3.46 -14.61
N ASN A 261 19.47 -2.53 -14.70
CA ASN A 261 18.95 -1.76 -13.57
C ASN A 261 17.77 -2.45 -12.87
N LYS A 262 17.54 -3.75 -13.12
CA LYS A 262 16.48 -4.56 -12.51
C LYS A 262 15.06 -4.00 -12.76
N ILE A 263 14.89 -3.25 -13.85
CA ILE A 263 13.57 -2.86 -14.37
C ILE A 263 13.15 -3.96 -15.33
N GLY A 264 12.40 -4.93 -14.79
CA GLY A 264 11.81 -6.02 -15.57
C GLY A 264 10.65 -5.52 -16.43
N SER A 265 10.45 -6.20 -17.56
CA SER A 265 9.26 -6.00 -18.41
C SER A 265 8.00 -6.29 -17.61
N MET A 266 7.01 -5.40 -17.71
CA MET A 266 5.68 -5.67 -17.21
C MET A 266 4.85 -6.53 -18.17
N PHE A 267 5.20 -6.63 -19.46
CA PHE A 267 4.43 -7.42 -20.43
C PHE A 267 4.29 -8.90 -20.03
N ASP A 268 5.36 -9.52 -19.50
CA ASP A 268 5.35 -10.94 -19.09
C ASP A 268 5.05 -11.14 -17.60
N ASN A 269 4.91 -10.06 -16.81
CA ASN A 269 4.80 -10.10 -15.36
C ASN A 269 3.67 -9.18 -14.85
N GLN A 270 2.59 -9.09 -15.61
CA GLN A 270 1.45 -8.29 -15.19
C GLN A 270 0.82 -8.95 -13.96
N PRO A 271 0.61 -8.18 -12.88
CA PRO A 271 -0.27 -8.64 -11.82
C PRO A 271 -1.67 -8.86 -12.45
N PRO A 272 -2.41 -9.93 -12.11
CA PRO A 272 -3.79 -10.06 -12.57
C PRO A 272 -4.56 -8.75 -12.31
N GLY A 273 -5.43 -8.35 -13.25
CA GLY A 273 -6.21 -7.09 -13.23
C GLY A 273 -7.02 -6.85 -11.94
N ASN A 274 -7.10 -7.86 -11.08
CA ASN A 274 -7.86 -7.87 -9.83
C ASN A 274 -7.00 -7.57 -8.59
N LEU A 275 -5.73 -7.18 -8.73
CA LEU A 275 -4.88 -6.86 -7.57
C LEU A 275 -5.16 -5.46 -7.03
N GLN A 276 -6.14 -5.40 -6.13
CA GLN A 276 -6.27 -4.37 -5.09
C GLN A 276 -5.72 -4.86 -3.74
#